data_AF-A0A3M2FFG8-F1
#
_entry.id   AF-A0A3M2FFG8-F1
#
_cell.length_a   1.000
_cell.length_b   1.000
_cell.length_c   1.000
_cell.angle_alpha   90.00
_cell.angle_beta   90.00
_cell.angle_gamma   90.00
#
_symmetry.space_group_name_H-M   'P 1'
#
loop_
_entity.id
_entity.type
_entity.pdbx_description
1 polymer ?
#
loop_
_entity_poly.entity_id
_entity_poly.type
_entity_poly.pdbx_seq_one_letter_code
_entity_poly.pdbx_strand_id
1 'polypeptide(L)'
;MLELIREDIRTAFARDPAARSVWEVLTCYPGIHAVWGYRIAHYLWEHGWRWAGRFVSHLVRWLTGIEIHPGARIGRRFFIDHGMGVVIGET
;
A
#
# COMPACT_ATOMS: atom_id res chain seq x y z
N MET A 1 -11.64 -2.20 6.32
CA MET A 1 -10.19 -2.05 6.55
C MET A 1 -9.54 -3.34 7.08
N LEU A 2 -9.99 -3.87 8.22
CA LEU A 2 -9.37 -5.04 8.86
C LEU A 2 -9.38 -6.31 7.98
N GLU A 3 -10.45 -6.55 7.23
CA GLU A 3 -10.51 -7.66 6.27
C GLU A 3 -9.47 -7.53 5.15
N LEU A 4 -9.24 -6.32 4.64
CA LEU A 4 -8.24 -6.05 3.61
C LEU A 4 -6.83 -6.30 4.14
N ILE A 5 -6.53 -5.86 5.37
CA ILE A 5 -5.25 -6.13 6.04
C ILE A 5 -5.01 -7.65 6.14
N ARG A 6 -6.03 -8.41 6.56
CA ARG A 6 -5.92 -9.87 6.69
C ARG A 6 -5.69 -10.54 5.33
N GLU A 7 -6.34 -10.06 4.28
CA GLU A 7 -6.13 -10.54 2.90
C GLU A 7 -4.76 -10.18 2.35
N ASP A 8 -4.28 -8.96 2.57
CA ASP A 8 -2.99 -8.48 2.11
C ASP A 8 -1.87 -9.30 2.78
N ILE A 9 -1.95 -9.57 4.10
CA ILE A 9 -1.01 -10.43 4.81
C ILE A 9 -1.02 -11.85 4.24
N ARG A 10 -2.19 -12.46 4.04
CA ARG A 10 -2.30 -13.80 3.42
C ARG A 10 -1.71 -13.82 2.02
N THR A 11 -1.88 -12.74 1.26
CA THR A 11 -1.35 -12.60 -0.09
C THR A 11 0.18 -12.56 -0.07
N ALA A 12 0.80 -11.83 0.88
CA ALA A 12 2.25 -11.86 1.04
C ALA A 12 2.77 -13.27 1.28
N PHE A 13 2.21 -14.00 2.25
CA PHE A 13 2.62 -15.40 2.49
C PHE A 13 2.41 -16.33 1.30
N ALA A 14 1.36 -16.10 0.50
CA ALA A 14 1.08 -16.92 -0.67
C ALA A 14 1.98 -16.59 -1.88
N ARG A 15 2.56 -15.38 -1.92
CA ARG A 15 3.31 -14.87 -3.08
C ARG A 15 4.81 -14.80 -2.83
N ASP A 16 5.23 -14.65 -1.59
CA ASP A 16 6.63 -14.50 -1.21
C ASP A 16 7.09 -15.64 -0.28
N PRO A 17 7.91 -16.58 -0.77
CA PRO A 17 8.51 -17.63 0.04
C PRO A 17 9.42 -17.11 1.17
N ALA A 18 9.88 -15.86 1.10
CA ALA A 18 10.71 -15.24 2.13
C ALA A 18 9.90 -14.74 3.33
N ALA A 19 8.57 -14.65 3.23
CA ALA A 19 7.71 -14.23 4.35
C ALA A 19 7.66 -15.31 5.43
N ARG A 20 8.33 -15.09 6.58
CA ARG A 20 8.45 -16.11 7.64
C ARG A 20 7.44 -15.93 8.76
N SER A 21 7.00 -14.70 9.03
CA SER A 21 6.08 -14.43 10.14
C SER A 21 5.17 -13.23 9.90
N VAL A 22 4.01 -13.23 10.56
CA VAL A 22 3.07 -12.11 10.44
C VAL A 22 3.74 -10.83 10.95
N TRP A 23 4.53 -10.94 12.02
CA TRP A 23 5.28 -9.82 12.57
C TRP A 23 6.21 -9.19 11.54
N GLU A 24 7.01 -10.00 10.84
CA GLU A 24 7.89 -9.55 9.76
C GLU A 24 7.12 -8.86 8.64
N VAL A 25 5.99 -9.43 8.22
CA VAL A 25 5.10 -8.81 7.22
C VAL A 25 4.53 -7.49 7.71
N LEU A 26 4.13 -7.41 8.99
CA LEU A 26 3.60 -6.18 9.59
C LEU A 26 4.66 -5.09 9.72
N THR A 27 5.92 -5.41 9.98
CA THR A 27 6.95 -4.42 10.34
C THR A 27 7.96 -4.14 9.22
N CYS A 28 8.14 -5.05 8.27
CA CYS A 28 9.27 -5.03 7.35
C CYS A 28 8.88 -5.17 5.87
N TYR A 29 7.60 -5.21 5.51
CA TYR A 29 7.16 -5.32 4.11
C TYR A 29 6.72 -3.95 3.55
N PRO A 30 7.64 -3.18 2.91
CA PRO A 30 7.32 -1.84 2.42
C PRO A 30 6.21 -1.85 1.38
N GLY A 31 6.09 -2.92 0.58
CA GLY A 31 5.00 -3.12 -0.37
C GLY A 31 3.62 -3.16 0.29
N ILE A 32 3.48 -3.86 1.40
CA ILE A 32 2.22 -3.91 2.16
C ILE A 32 1.94 -2.56 2.83
N HIS A 33 2.95 -1.93 3.41
CA HIS A 33 2.81 -0.59 3.99
C HIS A 33 2.34 0.43 2.96
N ALA A 34 2.87 0.37 1.74
CA ALA A 34 2.47 1.23 0.65
C ALA A 34 1.02 1.01 0.23
N VAL A 35 0.56 -0.24 0.14
CA VAL A 35 -0.83 -0.56 -0.18
C VAL A 35 -1.78 -0.03 0.90
N TRP A 36 -1.46 -0.20 2.19
CA TRP A 36 -2.29 0.34 3.27
C TRP A 36 -2.32 1.86 3.30
N GLY A 37 -1.15 2.49 3.13
CA GLY A 37 -1.03 3.93 3.02
C GLY A 37 -1.83 4.48 1.84
N TYR A 38 -1.78 3.83 0.68
CA TYR A 38 -2.63 4.13 -0.46
C TYR A 38 -4.12 4.01 -0.11
N ARG A 39 -4.57 2.94 0.57
CA ARG A 39 -6.00 2.79 0.92
C ARG A 39 -6.51 3.95 1.76
N ILE A 40 -5.67 4.49 2.67
CA ILE A 40 -5.99 5.70 3.44
C ILE A 40 -6.00 6.94 2.53
N ALA A 41 -4.96 7.11 1.70
CA ALA A 41 -4.84 8.24 0.78
C ALA A 41 -5.99 8.31 -0.23
N HIS A 42 -6.39 7.16 -0.78
CA HIS A 42 -7.51 6.99 -1.69
C HIS A 42 -8.84 7.31 -1.02
N TYR A 43 -9.04 6.84 0.22
CA TYR A 43 -10.22 7.21 1.00
C TYR A 43 -10.33 8.74 1.16
N LEU A 44 -9.25 9.42 1.55
CA LEU A 44 -9.25 10.89 1.68
C LEU A 44 -9.57 11.58 0.34
N TRP A 45 -8.98 11.08 -0.75
CA TRP A 45 -9.16 11.63 -2.09
C TRP A 45 -10.60 11.54 -2.59
N GLU A 46 -11.22 10.37 -2.48
CA GLU A 46 -12.61 10.13 -2.87
C GLU A 46 -13.60 10.95 -2.04
N HIS A 47 -13.25 11.33 -0.80
CA HIS A 47 -14.07 12.16 0.08
C HIS A 47 -13.80 13.67 -0.06
N GLY A 48 -13.09 14.09 -1.12
CA GLY A 48 -12.83 15.50 -1.43
C GLY A 48 -11.64 16.12 -0.70
N TRP A 49 -10.98 15.39 0.21
CA TRP A 49 -9.78 15.84 0.92
C TRP A 49 -8.53 15.63 0.06
N ARG A 50 -8.51 16.22 -1.14
CA ARG A 50 -7.49 15.97 -2.17
C ARG A 50 -6.07 16.27 -1.70
N TRP A 51 -5.88 17.39 -1.00
CA TRP A 51 -4.57 17.75 -0.45
C TRP A 51 -4.10 16.71 0.58
N ALA A 52 -4.98 16.28 1.49
CA ALA A 52 -4.63 15.28 2.50
C ALA A 52 -4.31 13.92 1.86
N GLY A 53 -5.09 13.48 0.86
CA GLY A 53 -4.80 12.28 0.09
C GLY A 53 -3.44 12.36 -0.61
N ARG A 54 -3.12 13.49 -1.23
CA ARG A 54 -1.81 13.72 -1.87
C ARG A 54 -0.67 13.73 -0.84
N PHE A 55 -0.86 14.40 0.29
CA PHE A 55 0.12 14.45 1.37
C PHE A 55 0.42 13.06 1.92
N VAL A 56 -0.60 12.25 2.21
CA VAL A 56 -0.42 10.87 2.68
C VAL A 56 0.30 10.03 1.62
N SER A 57 -0.07 10.16 0.34
CA SER A 57 0.63 9.48 -0.76
C SER A 57 2.13 9.80 -0.81
N HIS A 58 2.51 11.08 -0.63
CA HIS A 58 3.93 11.46 -0.56
C HIS A 58 4.64 10.98 0.71
N LEU A 59 3.96 10.98 1.87
CA LEU A 59 4.51 10.44 3.10
C LEU A 59 4.81 8.94 2.95
N VAL A 60 3.89 8.20 2.34
CA VAL A 60 4.05 6.77 2.04
C VAL A 60 5.21 6.54 1.09
N ARG A 61 5.33 7.33 0.02
CA ARG A 61 6.49 7.29 -0.89
C ARG A 61 7.79 7.51 -0.15
N TRP A 62 7.85 8.48 0.76
CA TRP A 62 9.07 8.78 1.52
C TRP A 62 9.48 7.60 2.42
N LEU A 63 8.51 6.94 3.06
CA LEU A 63 8.77 5.80 3.95
C LEU A 63 9.10 4.50 3.22
N THR A 64 8.52 4.28 2.04
CA THR A 64 8.55 2.96 1.36
C THR A 64 9.31 2.95 0.04
N GLY A 65 9.56 4.11 -0.57
CA GLY A 65 10.08 4.24 -1.92
C GLY A 65 9.05 3.92 -3.03
N ILE A 66 7.78 3.68 -2.67
CA ILE A 66 6.69 3.35 -3.60
C ILE A 66 5.74 4.55 -3.73
N GLU A 67 5.56 5.05 -4.94
CA GLU A 67 4.61 6.12 -5.22
C GLU A 67 3.30 5.56 -5.78
N ILE A 68 2.19 5.79 -5.08
CA ILE A 68 0.85 5.43 -5.55
C ILE A 68 -0.01 6.67 -5.49
N HIS A 69 -0.48 7.14 -6.65
CA HIS A 69 -1.41 8.24 -6.74
C HIS A 69 -2.70 7.89 -5.97
N PRO A 70 -3.24 8.80 -5.13
CA PRO A 70 -4.47 8.51 -4.39
C PRO A 70 -5.70 8.37 -5.28
N GLY A 71 -5.66 8.85 -6.52
CA GLY A 71 -6.70 8.65 -7.53
C GLY A 71 -6.65 7.31 -8.29
N ALA A 72 -5.55 6.54 -8.14
CA ALA A 72 -5.43 5.22 -8.75
C ALA A 72 -6.55 4.30 -8.25
N ARG A 73 -6.96 3.32 -9.08
CA ARG A 73 -7.99 2.33 -8.72
C ARG A 73 -7.37 0.95 -8.55
N ILE A 74 -7.08 0.57 -7.30
CA ILE A 74 -6.43 -0.70 -6.97
C ILE A 74 -7.44 -1.65 -6.28
N GLY A 75 -7.51 -2.87 -6.78
CA GLY A 75 -8.39 -3.92 -6.24
C GLY A 75 -7.91 -4.56 -4.93
N ARG A 76 -8.52 -5.71 -4.61
CA ARG A 76 -8.16 -6.55 -3.45
C ARG A 76 -6.98 -7.47 -3.79
N ARG A 77 -6.23 -7.90 -2.76
CA ARG A 77 -5.09 -8.84 -2.90
C ARG A 77 -4.02 -8.34 -3.89
N PHE A 78 -3.84 -7.03 -3.94
CA PHE A 78 -2.77 -6.40 -4.68
C PHE A 78 -1.48 -6.48 -3.86
N PHE A 79 -0.40 -6.90 -4.49
CA PHE A 79 0.87 -7.17 -3.82
C PHE A 79 2.00 -6.51 -4.59
N ILE A 80 2.87 -5.81 -3.87
CA ILE A 80 4.12 -5.24 -4.37
C ILE A 80 5.24 -5.94 -3.63
N ASP A 81 6.13 -6.59 -4.37
CA ASP A 81 7.32 -7.23 -3.81
C ASP A 81 8.53 -6.31 -3.97
N HIS A 82 9.33 -6.16 -2.90
CA HIS A 82 10.43 -5.18 -2.73
C HIS A 82 10.03 -3.69 -2.89
N GLY A 83 9.52 -3.30 -4.05
CA GLY A 83 8.76 -2.07 -4.30
C GLY A 83 9.53 -0.75 -4.50
N MET A 84 10.82 -0.67 -4.17
CA MET A 84 11.59 0.57 -4.38
C MET A 84 11.52 1.04 -5.84
N GLY A 85 11.09 2.29 -6.05
CA GLY A 85 11.01 2.90 -7.39
C GLY A 85 9.73 2.58 -8.17
N VAL A 86 8.79 1.83 -7.60
CA VAL A 86 7.45 1.63 -8.19
C VAL A 86 6.68 2.95 -8.20
N VAL A 87 6.09 3.29 -9.34
CA VAL A 87 5.23 4.46 -9.53
C VAL A 87 3.92 4.03 -10.19
N ILE A 88 2.80 4.32 -9.54
CA ILE A 88 1.44 4.09 -10.06
C ILE A 88 0.75 5.45 -10.18
N GLY A 89 0.44 5.85 -11.42
CA GLY A 89 -0.19 7.13 -11.77
C GLY A 89 -1.66 7.23 -11.37
N GLU A 90 -2.28 8.38 -11.67
CA GLU A 90 -3.68 8.67 -11.32
C GLU A 90 -4.69 7.78 -12.05
N THR A 91 -4.45 7.49 -13.33
CA THR A 91 -5.37 6.81 -14.24
C THR A 91 -4.79 5.51 -14.76
#